data_AF-A0A2G9YH92-F1
#
_entry.id   AF-A0A2G9YH92-F1
#
_cell.length_a   1.000
_cell.length_b   1.000
_cell.length_c   1.000
_cell.angle_alpha   90.00
_cell.angle_beta   90.00
_cell.angle_gamma   90.00
#
_symmetry.space_group_name_H-M   'P 1'
#
loop_
_entity.id
_entity.type
_entity.pdbx_description
1 polymer ?
#
loop_
_entity_poly.entity_id
_entity_poly.type
_entity_poly.pdbx_seq_one_letter_code
_entity_poly.pdbx_strand_id
1 'polypeptide(L)'
;MAGKTGQTLITQGLKTCWDIYLNLPGFISNNPGKFEENVGESRDLPKSVSHSYTLPKAEFNPQVIRAWIRLLSEMVGERLRQQKLAAKTVHLWLSGPEIGGFGAQKTSQITT
;
A
#
# COMPACT_ATOMS: atom_id res chain seq x y z
N MET A 1 10.51 15.92 4.21
CA MET A 1 9.82 15.76 5.51
C MET A 1 9.94 14.31 5.93
N ALA A 2 10.48 14.05 7.13
CA ALA A 2 10.57 12.69 7.66
C ALA A 2 9.14 12.14 7.80
N GLY A 3 8.84 11.00 7.18
CA GLY A 3 7.55 10.32 7.37
C GLY A 3 7.36 9.92 8.85
N LYS A 4 6.18 9.38 9.20
CA LYS A 4 5.82 9.01 10.59
C LYS A 4 6.94 8.24 11.32
N THR A 5 7.61 7.31 10.62
CA THR A 5 8.75 6.54 11.16
C THR A 5 9.93 7.43 11.56
N GLY A 6 10.32 8.39 10.74
CA GLY A 6 11.44 9.26 11.07
C GLY A 6 11.15 10.17 12.26
N GLN A 7 9.90 10.63 12.41
CA GLN A 7 9.50 11.37 13.61
C GLN A 7 9.61 10.50 14.88
N THR A 8 9.15 9.24 14.81
CA THR A 8 9.27 8.29 15.92
C THR A 8 10.73 8.06 16.33
N LEU A 9 11.62 7.87 15.36
CA LEU A 9 13.05 7.68 15.62
C LEU A 9 13.69 8.91 16.29
N ILE A 10 13.36 10.11 15.80
CA ILE A 10 13.83 11.36 16.40
C ILE A 10 13.34 11.51 17.85
N THR A 11 12.08 11.16 18.14
CA THR A 11 11.54 11.17 19.51
C THR A 11 12.21 10.13 20.41
N GLN A 12 12.68 9.01 19.85
CA GLN A 12 13.49 8.00 20.56
C GLN A 12 14.95 8.43 20.75
N GLY A 13 15.34 9.62 20.31
CA GLY A 13 16.71 10.14 20.40
C GLY A 13 17.62 9.67 19.26
N LEU A 14 17.10 8.92 18.29
CA LEU A 14 17.84 8.41 17.13
C LEU A 14 17.75 9.43 15.99
N LYS A 15 18.74 10.31 15.90
CA LYS A 15 18.77 11.42 14.93
C LYS A 15 19.64 11.10 13.73
N THR A 16 20.62 10.23 13.92
CA THR A 16 21.64 9.90 12.92
C THR A 16 21.83 8.38 12.83
N CYS A 17 22.47 7.93 11.74
CA CYS A 17 22.87 6.52 11.62
C CYS A 17 23.88 6.12 12.69
N TRP A 18 24.63 7.08 13.25
CA TRP A 18 25.60 6.83 14.32
C TRP A 18 24.91 6.45 15.63
N ASP A 19 23.78 7.09 15.95
CA ASP A 19 23.00 6.77 17.15
C ASP A 19 22.44 5.33 17.10
N ILE A 20 22.04 4.89 15.91
CA ILE A 20 21.59 3.51 15.65
C ILE A 20 22.75 2.54 15.80
N TYR A 21 23.92 2.86 15.23
CA TYR A 21 25.11 2.02 15.30
C TYR A 21 25.56 1.78 16.74
N LEU A 22 25.59 2.84 17.57
CA LEU A 22 26.00 2.75 18.97
C LEU A 22 25.06 1.89 19.83
N ASN A 23 23.80 1.72 19.43
CA ASN A 23 22.82 0.92 20.16
C ASN A 23 22.07 -0.05 19.24
N LEU A 24 22.79 -0.72 18.35
CA LEU A 24 22.19 -1.60 17.34
C LEU A 24 21.36 -2.75 17.95
N PRO A 25 21.82 -3.45 19.01
CA PRO A 25 21.03 -4.51 19.64
C PRO A 25 19.73 -3.98 20.26
N GLY A 26 19.81 -2.84 20.96
CA GLY A 26 18.64 -2.19 21.56
C GLY A 26 17.68 -1.62 20.50
N PHE A 27 18.21 -1.15 19.37
CA PHE A 27 17.39 -0.67 18.27
C PHE A 27 16.55 -1.78 17.64
N ILE A 28 17.18 -2.94 17.39
CA ILE A 28 16.50 -4.11 16.80
C ILE A 28 15.48 -4.68 17.78
N SER A 29 15.82 -4.82 19.06
CA SER A 29 14.88 -5.33 20.07
C SER A 29 13.66 -4.42 20.27
N ASN A 30 13.82 -3.11 20.12
CA ASN A 30 12.72 -2.14 20.19
C ASN A 30 11.91 -2.05 18.88
N ASN A 31 12.38 -2.63 17.78
CA ASN A 31 11.73 -2.58 16.47
C ASN A 31 11.65 -3.98 15.80
N PRO A 32 11.11 -5.00 16.49
CA PRO A 32 11.04 -6.34 15.95
C PRO A 32 10.18 -6.38 14.68
N GLY A 33 10.61 -7.16 13.68
CA GLY A 33 9.88 -7.39 12.42
C GLY A 33 9.89 -6.23 11.41
N LYS A 34 10.48 -5.07 11.73
CA LYS A 34 10.51 -3.90 10.81
C LYS A 34 11.75 -3.84 9.93
N PHE A 35 12.86 -4.41 10.39
CA PHE A 35 14.18 -4.31 9.75
C PHE A 35 14.80 -5.70 9.56
N GLU A 36 13.97 -6.69 9.25
CA GLU A 36 14.45 -8.02 8.89
C GLU A 36 15.17 -8.00 7.54
N GLU A 37 16.26 -8.75 7.47
CA GLU A 37 17.12 -8.87 6.30
C GLU A 37 16.47 -9.76 5.23
N ASN A 38 15.35 -9.30 4.64
CA ASN A 38 14.80 -9.89 3.41
C ASN A 38 15.54 -9.31 2.18
N VAL A 39 16.87 -9.31 2.24
CA VAL A 39 17.75 -8.80 1.18
C VAL A 39 17.88 -9.90 0.12
N GLY A 40 17.03 -9.87 -0.91
CA GLY A 40 17.34 -10.62 -2.14
C GLY A 40 16.20 -11.25 -2.92
N GLU A 41 14.98 -11.38 -2.39
CA GLU A 41 13.86 -11.87 -3.21
C GLU A 41 13.24 -10.74 -4.05
N SER A 42 13.97 -10.26 -5.05
CA SER A 42 13.33 -9.54 -6.14
C SER A 42 12.50 -10.55 -6.94
N ARG A 43 11.21 -10.66 -6.62
CA ARG A 43 10.29 -11.38 -7.48
C ARG A 43 10.17 -10.57 -8.78
N ASP A 44 10.50 -11.20 -9.90
CA ASP A 44 10.41 -10.58 -11.24
C ASP A 44 8.98 -10.11 -11.57
N LEU A 45 7.97 -10.65 -10.86
CA LEU A 45 6.57 -10.29 -11.03
C LEU A 45 6.10 -9.30 -9.96
N PRO A 46 5.27 -8.31 -10.34
CA PRO A 46 4.71 -7.35 -9.38
C PRO A 46 3.81 -8.06 -8.35
N LYS A 47 3.97 -7.71 -7.07
CA LYS A 47 3.15 -8.24 -5.98
C LYS A 47 1.68 -7.79 -6.06
N SER A 48 1.43 -6.63 -6.69
CA SER A 48 0.09 -6.09 -6.90
C SER A 48 0.07 -5.20 -8.14
N VAL A 49 -1.11 -5.12 -8.78
CA VAL A 49 -1.39 -4.20 -9.88
C VAL A 49 -2.61 -3.37 -9.47
N SER A 50 -2.50 -2.05 -9.55
CA SER A 50 -3.56 -1.13 -9.12
C SER A 50 -3.70 0.05 -10.07
N HIS A 51 -4.83 0.74 -9.97
CA HIS A 51 -5.06 2.04 -10.57
C HIS A 51 -5.84 2.90 -9.59
N SER A 52 -5.38 4.12 -9.35
CA SER A 52 -6.05 5.10 -8.51
C SER A 52 -6.19 6.42 -9.27
N TYR A 53 -7.28 7.13 -9.00
CA TYR A 53 -7.54 8.45 -9.58
C TYR A 53 -8.18 9.35 -8.53
N THR A 54 -7.68 10.57 -8.42
CA THR A 54 -8.25 11.61 -7.55
C THR A 54 -9.13 12.51 -8.39
N LEU A 55 -10.44 12.50 -8.10
CA LEU A 55 -11.39 13.38 -8.77
C LEU A 55 -11.12 14.86 -8.43
N PRO A 56 -11.42 15.81 -9.35
CA PRO A 56 -11.26 17.25 -9.07
C PRO A 56 -12.11 17.76 -7.91
N LYS A 57 -13.21 17.06 -7.60
CA LYS A 57 -14.13 17.37 -6.49
C LYS A 57 -14.60 16.07 -5.85
N ALA A 58 -14.98 16.15 -4.58
CA ALA A 58 -15.62 15.04 -3.88
C ALA A 58 -16.95 14.70 -4.57
N GLU A 59 -17.15 13.42 -4.86
CA GLU A 59 -18.38 12.91 -5.47
C GLU A 59 -19.17 12.12 -4.42
N PHE A 60 -20.47 12.39 -4.37
CA PHE A 60 -21.41 11.75 -3.44
C PHE A 60 -22.47 10.94 -4.18
N ASN A 61 -22.61 11.12 -5.49
CA ASN A 61 -23.52 10.38 -6.33
C ASN A 61 -23.02 8.92 -6.49
N PRO A 62 -23.75 7.91 -5.94
CA PRO A 62 -23.30 6.51 -5.98
C PRO A 62 -23.17 5.96 -7.39
N GLN A 63 -23.96 6.45 -8.34
CA GLN A 63 -23.93 6.01 -9.74
C GLN A 63 -22.64 6.46 -10.41
N VAL A 64 -22.22 7.70 -10.17
CA VAL A 64 -20.94 8.24 -10.68
C VAL A 64 -19.77 7.50 -10.04
N ILE A 65 -19.81 7.28 -8.71
CA ILE A 65 -18.78 6.52 -7.99
C ILE A 65 -18.65 5.11 -8.57
N ARG A 66 -19.77 4.40 -8.80
CA ARG A 66 -19.76 3.06 -9.41
C ARG A 66 -19.21 3.07 -10.83
N ALA A 67 -19.52 4.09 -11.63
CA ALA A 67 -18.98 4.23 -12.98
C ALA A 67 -17.45 4.39 -12.97
N TRP A 68 -16.92 5.21 -12.04
CA TRP A 68 -15.48 5.34 -11.84
C TRP A 68 -14.83 4.04 -11.37
N ILE A 69 -15.42 3.36 -10.38
CA ILE A 69 -14.90 2.07 -9.91
C ILE A 69 -14.85 1.06 -11.06
N ARG A 70 -15.88 1.01 -11.91
CA ARG A 70 -15.91 0.15 -13.10
C ARG A 70 -14.78 0.49 -14.07
N LEU A 71 -14.61 1.77 -14.42
CA LEU A 71 -13.54 2.21 -15.31
C LEU A 71 -12.15 1.82 -14.77
N LEU A 72 -11.89 2.10 -13.50
CA LEU A 72 -10.62 1.76 -12.86
C LEU A 72 -10.38 0.24 -12.82
N SER A 73 -11.44 -0.54 -12.60
CA SER A 73 -11.37 -2.01 -12.64
C SER A 73 -11.00 -2.52 -14.03
N GLU A 74 -11.55 -1.93 -15.10
CA GLU A 74 -11.18 -2.29 -16.48
C GLU A 74 -9.71 -1.97 -16.78
N MET A 75 -9.21 -0.82 -16.34
CA MET A 75 -7.80 -0.46 -16.51
C MET A 75 -6.85 -1.41 -15.79
N VAL A 76 -7.22 -1.88 -14.59
CA VAL A 76 -6.47 -2.92 -13.87
C VAL A 76 -6.54 -4.24 -14.63
N GLY A 77 -7.73 -4.64 -15.10
CA GLY A 77 -7.92 -5.86 -15.88
C GLY A 77 -7.12 -5.86 -17.18
N GLU A 78 -7.04 -4.73 -17.87
CA GLU A 78 -6.22 -4.56 -19.07
C GLU A 78 -4.74 -4.79 -18.77
N ARG A 79 -4.21 -4.17 -17.71
CA ARG A 79 -2.81 -4.36 -17.29
C ARG A 79 -2.49 -5.79 -16.92
N LEU A 80 -3.39 -6.46 -16.19
CA LEU A 80 -3.24 -7.87 -15.85
C LEU A 80 -3.18 -8.74 -17.11
N ARG A 81 -4.05 -8.50 -18.09
CA ARG A 81 -4.04 -9.22 -19.38
C ARG A 81 -2.76 -8.97 -20.18
N GLN A 82 -2.32 -7.72 -20.28
CA GLN A 82 -1.08 -7.35 -20.97
C GLN A 82 0.15 -8.04 -20.37
N GLN A 83 0.17 -8.22 -19.05
CA GLN A 83 1.26 -8.88 -18.33
C GLN A 83 1.06 -10.40 -18.17
N LYS A 84 -0.03 -10.97 -18.72
CA LYS A 84 -0.42 -12.38 -18.55
C LYS A 84 -0.49 -12.82 -17.09
N LEU A 85 -1.00 -11.94 -16.22
CA LEU A 85 -1.15 -12.18 -14.79
C LEU A 85 -2.61 -12.41 -14.40
N ALA A 86 -2.81 -13.14 -13.31
CA ALA A 86 -4.11 -13.32 -12.66
C ALA A 86 -4.01 -12.98 -11.17
N ALA A 87 -5.02 -12.29 -10.64
CA ALA A 87 -5.09 -11.91 -9.23
C ALA A 87 -6.27 -12.60 -8.54
N LYS A 88 -6.05 -13.06 -7.30
CA LYS A 88 -7.10 -13.68 -6.46
C LYS A 88 -7.77 -12.70 -5.50
N THR A 89 -7.07 -11.61 -5.18
CA THR A 89 -7.50 -10.62 -4.20
C THR A 89 -7.74 -9.28 -4.87
N VAL A 90 -8.89 -8.68 -4.59
CA VAL A 90 -9.24 -7.32 -5.01
C VAL A 90 -9.23 -6.43 -3.78
N HIS A 91 -8.57 -5.27 -3.89
CA HIS A 91 -8.55 -4.23 -2.86
C HIS A 91 -9.16 -2.94 -3.42
N LEU A 92 -10.16 -2.42 -2.73
CA LEU A 92 -10.80 -1.14 -3.00
C LEU A 92 -10.33 -0.12 -1.97
N TRP A 93 -9.79 0.99 -2.46
CA TRP A 93 -9.44 2.15 -1.64
C TRP A 93 -10.30 3.33 -2.06
N LEU A 94 -11.01 3.92 -1.09
CA LEU A 94 -11.79 5.13 -1.25
C LEU A 94 -11.24 6.20 -0.31
N SER A 95 -11.20 7.43 -0.79
CA SER A 95 -10.83 8.57 0.05
C SER A 95 -11.80 9.72 -0.15
N GLY A 96 -12.23 10.34 0.94
CA GLY A 96 -13.12 11.50 0.90
C GLY A 96 -12.94 12.40 2.12
N PRO A 97 -13.46 13.65 2.06
CA PRO A 97 -13.29 14.63 3.14
C PRO A 97 -13.82 14.15 4.49
N GLU A 98 -14.95 13.44 4.49
CA GLU A 98 -15.63 12.98 5.72
C GLU A 98 -15.17 11.59 6.17
N ILE A 99 -14.92 10.69 5.22
CA ILE A 99 -14.58 9.29 5.50
C ILE A 99 -13.08 9.07 5.75
N GLY A 100 -12.24 10.05 5.42
CA GLY A 100 -10.78 9.88 5.42
C GLY A 100 -10.37 8.84 4.38
N GLY A 101 -9.47 7.91 4.76
CA GLY A 101 -9.05 6.79 3.92
C GLY A 101 -9.75 5.50 4.33
N PHE A 102 -10.53 4.92 3.43
CA PHE A 102 -11.24 3.66 3.61
C PHE A 102 -10.67 2.59 2.66
N GLY A 103 -10.28 1.44 3.22
CA GLY A 103 -9.79 0.29 2.46
C GLY A 103 -10.61 -0.96 2.77
N ALA A 104 -11.04 -1.67 1.73
CA ALA A 104 -11.68 -2.97 1.84
C ALA A 104 -11.08 -3.96 0.84
N GLN A 105 -10.83 -5.19 1.26
CA GLN A 105 -10.30 -6.25 0.38
C GLN A 105 -11.15 -7.51 0.44
N LYS A 106 -11.21 -8.23 -0.68
CA LYS A 106 -11.83 -9.54 -0.75
C LYS A 106 -11.01 -10.48 -1.63
N THR A 107 -10.78 -11.68 -1.12
CA THR A 107 -10.10 -12.75 -1.86
C THR A 107 -11.13 -13.75 -2.35
N SER A 108 -11.10 -14.03 -3.66
CA SER A 108 -11.96 -15.04 -4.27
C SER A 108 -11.28 -16.42 -4.23
N GLN A 109 -12.03 -17.43 -3.80
CA GLN A 109 -11.67 -18.83 -4.01
C GLN A 109 -12.06 -19.17 -5.45
N ILE A 110 -11.10 -19.13 -6.38
CA ILE A 110 -11.35 -19.58 -7.76
C ILE A 110 -11.46 -21.10 -7.70
N THR A 111 -12.67 -21.64 -7.65
CA THR A 111 -12.91 -23.07 -7.87
C THR A 111 -12.72 -23.31 -9.37
N THR A 112 -11.58 -23.88 -9.72
CA THR A 112 -11.26 -24.33 -11.09
C THR A 112 -12.10 -25.55 -11.44
#